data_AF-A0A243REH8-F1
#
_entry.id   AF-A0A243REH8-F1
#
_cell.length_a   1.000
_cell.length_b   1.000
_cell.length_c   1.000
_cell.angle_alpha   90.00
_cell.angle_beta   90.00
_cell.angle_gamma   90.00
#
_symmetry.space_group_name_H-M   'P 1'
#
loop_
_entity.id
_entity.type
_entity.pdbx_description
1 polymer ?
#
loop_
_entity_poly.entity_id
_entity_poly.type
_entity_poly.pdbx_seq_one_letter_code
_entity_poly.pdbx_strand_id
1 'polypeptide(L)'
;MTTLGLTQKKLAEVSRVSTATLRQIQHGQDKNRQPAVLTAISRALDLPDGYLQEVADQGRASAVTSGESATVVELREQLADLRERVASIESRLNQIRSD
;
A
#
# COMPACT_ATOMS: atom_id res chain seq x y z
N MET A 1 8.64 1.42 14.57
CA MET A 1 9.31 0.87 13.37
C MET A 1 10.56 0.12 13.80
N THR A 2 10.46 -1.18 14.08
CA THR A 2 11.57 -2.00 14.60
C THR A 2 11.71 -3.28 13.79
N THR A 3 11.73 -3.17 12.46
CA THR A 3 12.03 -4.30 11.57
C THR A 3 13.50 -4.31 11.10
N LEU A 4 14.27 -3.23 11.28
CA LEU A 4 15.72 -3.19 10.97
C LEU A 4 16.63 -2.93 12.18
N GLY A 5 16.12 -2.79 13.40
CA GLY A 5 16.93 -2.44 14.58
C GLY A 5 17.65 -1.08 14.49
N LEU A 6 17.38 -0.29 13.44
CA LEU A 6 17.98 1.00 13.19
C LEU A 6 17.22 2.09 13.97
N THR A 7 17.93 2.79 14.85
CA THR A 7 17.37 3.97 15.51
C THR A 7 17.25 5.12 14.52
N GLN A 8 16.29 6.03 14.74
CA GLN A 8 16.08 7.20 13.88
C GLN A 8 17.34 8.07 13.75
N LYS A 9 18.16 8.11 14.81
CA LYS A 9 19.48 8.77 14.82
C LYS A 9 20.46 8.09 13.87
N LYS A 10 20.54 6.76 13.89
CA LYS A 10 21.42 5.99 13.01
C LYS A 10 20.97 6.10 11.55
N LEU A 11 19.66 6.15 11.31
CA LEU A 11 19.12 6.32 9.96
C LEU A 11 19.46 7.71 9.42
N ALA A 12 19.34 8.76 10.24
CA ALA A 12 19.73 10.12 9.88
C ALA A 12 21.21 10.21 9.49
N GLU A 13 22.08 9.56 10.27
CA GLU A 13 23.52 9.52 10.01
C GLU A 13 23.87 8.81 8.69
N VAL A 14 23.30 7.63 8.45
CA VAL A 14 23.57 6.85 7.23
C VAL A 14 22.97 7.51 5.98
N SER A 15 21.75 8.05 6.08
CA SER A 15 21.09 8.74 4.96
C SER A 15 21.57 10.17 4.73
N ARG A 16 22.36 10.74 5.65
CA ARG A 16 22.73 12.17 5.69
C ARG A 16 21.53 13.12 5.69
N VAL A 17 20.39 12.66 6.21
CA VAL A 17 19.15 13.42 6.35
C VAL A 17 18.98 13.81 7.81
N SER A 18 18.52 15.03 8.10
CA SER A 18 18.31 15.44 9.49
C SER A 18 17.22 14.60 10.17
N THR A 19 17.36 14.37 11.48
CA THR A 19 16.32 13.67 12.28
C THR A 19 14.99 14.41 12.26
N ALA A 20 15.01 15.75 12.20
CA ALA A 20 13.83 16.58 12.05
C ALA A 20 13.11 16.32 10.71
N THR A 21 13.86 16.20 9.62
CA THR A 21 13.33 15.87 8.29
C THR A 21 12.75 14.45 8.28
N LEU A 22 13.42 13.46 8.87
CA LEU A 22 12.88 12.10 8.99
C LEU A 22 11.55 12.07 9.77
N ARG A 23 11.48 12.82 10.87
CA ARG A 23 10.25 12.94 11.68
C ARG A 23 9.12 13.59 10.88
N GLN A 24 9.41 14.64 10.11
CA GLN A 24 8.42 15.29 9.24
C GLN A 24 7.91 14.35 8.13
N ILE A 25 8.79 13.58 7.51
CA ILE A 25 8.43 12.57 6.49
C ILE A 25 7.53 11.49 7.11
N GLN A 26 7.89 10.99 8.29
CA GLN A 26 7.11 9.98 9.01
C GLN A 26 5.70 10.46 9.38
N HIS A 27 5.56 11.74 9.76
CA HIS A 27 4.26 12.35 10.04
C HIS A 27 3.51 12.85 8.79
N GLY A 28 3.99 12.48 7.59
CA GLY A 28 3.28 12.77 6.34
C GLY A 28 3.27 14.24 5.93
N GLN A 29 4.22 15.06 6.42
CA GLN A 29 4.33 16.46 6.00
C GLN A 29 4.85 16.51 4.54
N ASP A 30 3.94 16.74 3.59
CA ASP A 30 4.19 16.66 2.14
C ASP A 30 5.34 17.54 1.64
N LYS A 31 5.63 18.64 2.34
CA LYS A 31 6.62 19.66 1.93
C LYS A 31 8.05 19.13 1.87
N ASN A 32 8.36 18.01 2.54
CA ASN A 32 9.72 17.48 2.68
C ASN A 32 9.92 16.07 2.08
N ARG A 33 9.01 15.62 1.22
CA ARG A 33 9.16 14.39 0.40
C ARG A 33 9.97 14.65 -0.87
N GLN A 34 11.15 15.27 -0.74
CA GLN A 34 11.99 15.51 -1.91
C GLN A 34 12.50 14.16 -2.47
N PRO A 35 12.48 13.95 -3.80
CA PRO A 35 12.89 12.68 -4.43
C PRO A 35 14.30 12.22 -4.01
N ALA A 36 15.24 13.16 -3.93
CA ALA A 36 16.61 12.90 -3.50
C ALA A 36 16.69 12.39 -2.05
N VAL A 37 15.87 12.94 -1.16
CA VAL A 37 15.82 12.56 0.26
C VAL A 37 15.23 11.15 0.42
N LEU A 38 14.13 10.85 -0.29
CA LEU A 38 13.52 9.52 -0.27
C LEU A 38 14.45 8.45 -0.86
N THR A 39 15.22 8.79 -1.89
CA THR A 39 16.24 7.91 -2.47
C THR A 39 17.37 7.64 -1.47
N ALA A 40 17.88 8.67 -0.79
CA ALA A 40 18.92 8.52 0.22
C ALA A 40 18.45 7.65 1.42
N ILE A 41 17.19 7.80 1.83
CA ILE A 41 16.60 6.98 2.89
C ILE A 41 16.39 5.54 2.42
N SER A 42 15.96 5.32 1.17
CA SER A 42 15.78 3.97 0.59
C SER A 42 17.11 3.21 0.61
N ARG A 43 18.20 3.84 0.15
CA ARG A 43 19.56 3.27 0.21
C ARG A 43 20.01 2.96 1.64
N ALA A 44 19.75 3.88 2.58
CA ALA A 44 20.13 3.71 3.98
C ALA A 44 19.36 2.57 4.68
N LEU A 45 18.22 2.16 4.12
CA LEU A 45 17.39 1.04 4.57
C LEU A 45 17.64 -0.25 3.77
N ASP A 46 18.62 -0.25 2.86
CA ASP A 46 18.90 -1.37 1.95
C ASP A 46 17.70 -1.74 1.05
N LEU A 47 16.90 -0.73 0.70
CA LEU A 47 15.78 -0.84 -0.23
C LEU A 47 16.23 -0.40 -1.63
N PRO A 48 15.53 -0.85 -2.70
CA PRO A 48 15.79 -0.39 -4.06
C PRO A 48 15.77 1.13 -4.17
N ASP A 49 16.63 1.66 -5.04
CA ASP A 49 16.65 3.09 -5.35
C ASP A 49 15.26 3.55 -5.79
N GLY A 50 14.77 4.63 -5.19
CA GLY A 50 13.44 5.17 -5.49
C GLY A 50 12.26 4.41 -4.89
N TYR A 51 12.47 3.31 -4.13
CA TYR A 51 11.38 2.55 -3.50
C TYR A 51 10.45 3.42 -2.66
N LEU A 52 11.00 4.28 -1.80
CA LEU A 52 10.17 5.19 -0.99
C LEU A 52 9.49 6.30 -1.80
N GLN A 53 10.04 6.65 -2.96
CA GLN A 53 9.39 7.57 -3.89
C GLN A 53 8.19 6.88 -4.55
N GLU A 54 8.36 5.64 -5.01
CA GLU A 54 7.29 4.83 -5.57
C GLU A 54 6.16 4.63 -4.55
N VAL A 55 6.49 4.32 -3.30
CA VAL A 55 5.49 4.21 -2.21
C VAL A 55 4.79 5.54 -1.94
N ALA A 56 5.52 6.67 -1.99
CA ALA A 56 4.90 7.99 -1.82
C ALA A 56 3.96 8.34 -2.99
N ASP A 57 4.33 7.97 -4.21
CA ASP A 57 3.55 8.20 -5.43
C ASP A 57 2.32 7.27 -5.50
N GLN A 58 2.47 5.99 -5.15
CA GLN A 58 1.36 5.05 -4.99
C GLN A 58 0.41 5.45 -3.86
N GLY A 59 0.94 5.98 -2.74
CA GLY A 59 0.13 6.52 -1.65
C GLY A 59 -0.67 7.75 -2.08
N ARG A 60 -0.09 8.61 -2.92
CA ARG A 60 -0.81 9.73 -3.55
C ARG A 60 -1.85 9.26 -4.56
N ALA A 61 -1.52 8.30 -5.41
CA ALA A 61 -2.48 7.68 -6.31
C ALA A 61 -3.65 7.05 -5.54
N SER A 62 -3.38 6.31 -4.46
CA SER A 62 -4.40 5.76 -3.54
C SER A 62 -5.28 6.83 -2.88
N ALA A 63 -4.69 7.97 -2.50
CA ALA A 63 -5.44 9.08 -1.91
C ALA A 63 -6.34 9.79 -2.95
N VAL A 64 -5.90 9.86 -4.22
CA VAL A 64 -6.71 10.37 -5.34
C VAL A 64 -7.80 9.36 -5.74
N THR A 65 -7.59 8.05 -5.54
CA THR A 65 -8.59 6.98 -5.72
C THR A 65 -9.41 6.68 -4.47
N SER A 66 -9.45 7.60 -3.48
CA SER A 66 -10.42 7.52 -2.37
C SER A 66 -11.85 7.86 -2.81
N GLY A 67 -12.08 8.12 -4.10
CA GLY A 67 -13.32 7.71 -4.76
C GLY A 67 -13.19 6.24 -5.12
N GLU A 68 -13.84 5.37 -4.34
CA GLU A 68 -13.97 3.91 -4.50
C GLU A 68 -13.40 3.38 -5.82
N SER A 69 -12.15 2.91 -5.79
CA SER A 69 -11.41 2.44 -6.97
C SER A 69 -12.32 1.58 -7.85
N ALA A 70 -12.54 1.97 -9.10
CA ALA A 70 -13.50 1.33 -10.00
C ALA A 70 -13.32 -0.21 -10.09
N THR A 71 -12.08 -0.68 -9.94
CA THR A 71 -11.73 -2.11 -9.82
C THR A 71 -12.35 -2.80 -8.60
N VAL A 72 -12.49 -2.13 -7.46
CA VAL A 72 -13.15 -2.69 -6.26
C VAL A 72 -14.65 -2.81 -6.46
N VAL A 73 -15.27 -1.85 -7.17
CA VAL A 73 -16.68 -1.92 -7.55
C VAL A 73 -16.91 -3.09 -8.51
N GLU A 74 -16.08 -3.18 -9.56
CA GLU A 74 -16.13 -4.26 -10.55
C GLU A 74 -15.93 -5.64 -9.90
N LEU A 75 -14.96 -5.77 -8.99
CA LEU A 75 -14.74 -7.01 -8.24
C LEU A 75 -15.93 -7.39 -7.33
N ARG A 76 -16.63 -6.40 -6.75
CA ARG A 76 -17.83 -6.66 -5.93
C ARG A 76 -18.99 -7.14 -6.78
N GLU A 77 -19.18 -6.56 -7.96
CA GLU A 77 -20.21 -7.00 -8.91
C GLU A 77 -19.94 -8.43 -9.40
N GLN A 78 -18.69 -8.73 -9.78
CA GLN A 78 -18.29 -10.07 -10.18
C GLN A 78 -18.46 -11.11 -9.05
N LEU A 79 -18.18 -10.72 -7.81
CA LEU A 79 -18.38 -11.58 -6.65
C LEU A 79 -19.87 -11.83 -6.37
N ALA A 80 -20.74 -10.85 -6.61
CA ALA A 80 -22.17 -11.00 -6.47
C ALA A 80 -22.74 -11.98 -7.52
N ASP A 81 -22.36 -11.83 -8.79
CA ASP A 81 -22.74 -12.76 -9.87
C ASP A 81 -22.28 -14.20 -9.57
N LEU A 82 -21.04 -14.36 -9.12
CA LEU A 82 -20.51 -15.68 -8.81
C LEU A 82 -21.27 -16.36 -7.65
N ARG A 83 -21.67 -15.60 -6.62
CA ARG A 83 -22.46 -16.11 -5.50
C ARG A 83 -23.84 -16.58 -5.94
N GLU A 84 -24.50 -15.83 -6.81
CA GLU A 84 -25.82 -16.20 -7.34
C GLU A 84 -25.72 -17.49 -8.18
N ARG A 85 -24.70 -17.59 -9.02
CA ARG A 85 -24.46 -18.79 -9.83
C ARG A 85 -24.17 -20.02 -8.98
N VAL A 86 -23.36 -19.87 -7.93
CA VAL A 86 -23.08 -20.96 -6.98
C VAL A 86 -24.35 -21.38 -6.25
N ALA A 87 -25.16 -20.43 -5.75
CA ALA A 87 -26.42 -20.75 -5.08
C ALA A 87 -27.41 -21.49 -5.99
N SER A 88 -27.48 -21.11 -7.26
CA SER A 88 -28.30 -21.79 -8.27
C SER A 88 -27.84 -23.24 -8.50
N ILE A 89 -26.52 -23.45 -8.62
CA ILE A 89 -25.92 -24.77 -8.82
C ILE A 89 -26.17 -25.65 -7.58
N GLU A 90 -25.96 -25.12 -6.38
CA GLU A 90 -26.20 -25.82 -5.12
C GLU A 90 -27.68 -26.21 -4.96
N SER A 91 -28.60 -25.33 -5.32
CA SER A 91 -30.04 -25.62 -5.30
C SER A 91 -30.40 -26.76 -6.26
N ARG A 92 -29.86 -26.75 -7.48
CA ARG A 92 -30.08 -27.81 -8.47
C ARG A 92 -29.48 -29.14 -8.04
N LEU A 93 -28.29 -29.13 -7.45
CA LEU A 93 -27.64 -30.33 -6.90
C LEU A 93 -28.44 -30.93 -5.75
N ASN A 94 -28.98 -30.10 -4.86
CA ASN A 94 -29.82 -30.58 -3.77
C ASN A 94 -31.16 -31.14 -4.28
N GLN A 95 -31.75 -30.57 -5.33
CA GLN A 95 -32.96 -31.12 -5.97
C GLN A 95 -32.69 -32.50 -6.58
N ILE A 96 -31.59 -32.65 -7.34
CA ILE A 96 -31.22 -33.93 -7.98
C ILE A 96 -30.89 -35.02 -6.96
N ARG A 97 -30.41 -34.65 -5.76
CA ARG A 97 -30.07 -35.61 -4.70
C ARG A 97 -31.28 -36.05 -3.86
N SER A 98 -32.38 -35.32 -3.92
CA SER A 98 -33.61 -35.61 -3.16
C SER A 98 -34.68 -36.38 -3.96
N ASP A 99 -34.51 -36.52 -5.27
CA ASP A 99 -35.20 -37.51 -6.13
C ASP A 99 -34.45 -38.85 -6.16
#